data_AF-A0AAU5ZXA7-F1
#
_entry.id   AF-A0AAU5ZXA7-F1
#
_cell.length_a   1.000
_cell.length_b   1.000
_cell.length_c   1.000
_cell.angle_alpha   90.00
_cell.angle_beta   90.00
_cell.angle_gamma   90.00
#
_symmetry.space_group_name_H-M   'P 1'
#
loop_
_entity.id
_entity.type
_entity.pdbx_description
1 polymer ?
#
loop_
_entity_poly.entity_id
_entity_poly.type
_entity_poly.pdbx_seq_one_letter_code
_entity_poly.pdbx_strand_id
1 'polypeptide(L)'
;MVTSHWTAAPAQAASLRRRGAVLERAILEAALEQLSTVGWNGLTMEGVAARAQTGKAAVYRRWPSKEDLVADALRAGLPSLTVAPDLGSVREDLLELCRQVREAMYSQPGFALRSVLHECDVAQAERFQGLIIGGVVEPTKHLLRDIVHRGIEREEVRPDAANSYVFDAIPAMMMYRSKVCASEWGERDLEEMIDQLMVPLLRRTGDGPRAAGA
;
A
#
# COMPACT_ATOMS: atom_id res chain seq x y z
N MET A 1 -10.74 71.12 17.58
CA MET A 1 -9.73 70.25 18.22
C MET A 1 -10.05 68.82 17.84
N VAL A 2 -9.24 68.27 16.93
CA VAL A 2 -9.34 66.93 16.35
C VAL A 2 -8.62 65.96 17.27
N THR A 3 -9.19 64.79 17.52
CA THR A 3 -8.41 63.56 17.75
C THR A 3 -9.17 62.35 17.24
N SER A 4 -8.96 62.06 15.96
CA SER A 4 -9.27 60.77 15.33
C SER A 4 -8.44 59.68 16.01
N HIS A 5 -9.09 58.63 16.51
CA HIS A 5 -8.44 57.43 17.00
C HIS A 5 -8.64 56.35 15.94
N TRP A 6 -7.59 56.18 15.13
CA TRP A 6 -7.46 55.11 14.15
C TRP A 6 -7.04 53.84 14.88
N THR A 7 -7.96 52.88 15.02
CA THR A 7 -7.62 51.54 15.50
C THR A 7 -6.93 50.78 14.36
N ALA A 8 -5.61 50.62 14.48
CA ALA A 8 -4.84 49.77 13.58
C ALA A 8 -5.28 48.30 13.76
N ALA A 9 -5.67 47.66 12.66
CA ALA A 9 -5.93 46.23 12.61
C ALA A 9 -4.63 45.45 12.92
N PRO A 10 -4.67 44.36 13.70
CA PRO A 10 -3.48 43.59 14.00
C PRO A 10 -2.94 42.95 12.71
N ALA A 11 -1.64 43.14 12.49
CA ALA A 11 -0.89 42.56 11.38
C ALA A 11 -1.09 41.04 11.36
N GLN A 12 -1.59 40.56 10.23
CA GLN A 12 -1.75 39.15 9.94
C GLN A 12 -0.42 38.43 10.16
N ALA A 13 -0.39 37.53 11.15
CA ALA A 13 0.77 36.71 11.46
C ALA A 13 1.27 36.06 10.17
N ALA A 14 2.45 36.50 9.71
CA ALA A 14 3.11 35.89 8.57
C ALA A 14 3.28 34.41 8.90
N SER A 15 2.45 33.58 8.28
CA SER A 15 2.55 32.13 8.34
C SER A 15 4.02 31.76 8.14
N LEU A 16 4.61 31.11 9.15
CA LEU A 16 5.99 30.65 9.09
C LEU A 16 6.10 29.75 7.86
N ARG A 17 6.65 30.29 6.76
CA ARG A 17 6.87 29.54 5.52
C ARG A 17 7.59 28.26 5.89
N ARG A 18 6.91 27.12 5.75
CA ARG A 18 7.49 25.79 5.91
C ARG A 18 8.74 25.72 5.02
N ARG A 19 9.86 25.24 5.56
CA ARG A 19 11.15 25.13 4.86
C ARG A 19 11.74 23.74 5.03
N GLY A 20 12.62 23.34 4.12
CA GLY A 20 13.32 22.06 4.17
C GLY A 20 12.36 20.86 4.20
N ALA A 21 12.65 19.90 5.09
CA ALA A 21 11.92 18.64 5.23
C ALA A 21 10.43 18.81 5.60
N VAL A 22 10.07 19.86 6.36
CA VAL A 22 8.67 20.11 6.74
C VAL A 22 7.82 20.48 5.53
N LEU A 23 8.38 21.29 4.61
CA LEU A 23 7.69 21.62 3.37
C LEU A 23 7.60 20.42 2.44
N GLU A 24 8.67 19.62 2.37
CA GLU A 24 8.71 18.42 1.55
C GLU A 24 7.63 17.43 1.99
N ARG A 25 7.56 17.12 3.29
CA ARG A 25 6.52 16.24 3.86
C ARG A 25 5.11 16.73 3.53
N ALA A 26 4.86 18.03 3.71
CA ALA A 26 3.55 18.62 3.38
C ALA A 26 3.19 18.50 1.89
N ILE A 27 4.18 18.55 0.99
CA ILE A 27 3.95 18.36 -0.46
C ILE A 27 3.63 16.90 -0.77
N LEU A 28 4.38 15.96 -0.18
CA LEU A 28 4.15 14.52 -0.37
C LEU A 28 2.76 14.09 0.17
N GLU A 29 2.39 14.58 1.35
CA GLU A 29 1.06 14.33 1.94
C GLU A 29 -0.06 14.92 1.07
N ALA A 30 0.10 16.15 0.58
CA ALA A 30 -0.86 16.76 -0.33
C ALA A 30 -0.99 16.00 -1.65
N ALA A 31 0.09 15.40 -2.16
CA ALA A 31 0.06 14.55 -3.36
C ALA A 31 -0.72 13.24 -3.11
N LEU A 32 -0.46 12.56 -1.99
CA LEU A 32 -1.21 11.35 -1.61
C LEU A 32 -2.70 11.66 -1.45
N GLU A 33 -3.02 12.78 -0.81
CA GLU A 33 -4.41 13.18 -0.59
C GLU A 33 -5.12 13.49 -1.91
N GLN A 34 -4.47 14.23 -2.81
CA GLN A 34 -4.99 14.48 -4.16
C GLN A 34 -5.21 13.17 -4.91
N LEU A 35 -4.24 12.25 -4.93
CA LEU A 35 -4.40 10.94 -5.58
C LEU A 35 -5.61 10.17 -5.03
N SER A 36 -5.73 10.09 -3.70
CA SER A 36 -6.84 9.37 -3.07
C SER A 36 -8.21 10.03 -3.28
N THR A 37 -8.26 11.33 -3.61
CA THR A 37 -9.51 12.09 -3.75
C THR A 37 -9.97 12.22 -5.20
N VAL A 38 -9.04 12.60 -6.11
CA VAL A 38 -9.36 12.94 -7.51
C VAL A 38 -8.68 12.01 -8.52
N GLY A 39 -7.96 10.98 -8.05
CA GLY A 39 -7.29 10.02 -8.90
C GLY A 39 -6.01 10.55 -9.55
N TRP A 40 -5.40 9.70 -10.37
CA TRP A 40 -4.16 10.02 -11.10
C TRP A 40 -4.39 11.08 -12.19
N ASN A 41 -5.50 10.98 -12.90
CA ASN A 41 -5.86 11.88 -14.00
C ASN A 41 -6.29 13.27 -13.51
N GLY A 42 -6.90 13.34 -12.32
CA GLY A 42 -7.30 14.61 -11.70
C GLY A 42 -6.16 15.33 -10.96
N LEU A 43 -5.08 14.62 -10.60
CA LEU A 43 -3.96 15.23 -9.88
C LEU A 43 -3.19 16.22 -10.77
N THR A 44 -2.96 17.42 -10.22
CA THR A 44 -2.13 18.46 -10.86
C THR A 44 -1.05 18.96 -9.90
N MET A 45 0.11 19.35 -10.45
CA MET A 45 1.20 19.95 -9.66
C MET A 45 0.75 21.24 -8.96
N GLU A 46 -0.13 22.00 -9.62
CA GLU A 46 -0.83 23.16 -9.08
C GLU A 46 -1.70 22.84 -7.88
N GLY A 47 -2.56 21.83 -8.01
CA GLY A 47 -3.46 21.40 -6.95
C GLY A 47 -2.68 20.97 -5.71
N VAL A 48 -1.59 20.23 -5.91
CA VAL A 48 -0.67 19.85 -4.83
C VAL A 48 -0.02 21.08 -4.20
N ALA A 49 0.51 22.02 -4.99
CA ALA A 49 1.15 23.22 -4.46
C ALA A 49 0.19 24.06 -3.62
N ALA A 50 -1.04 24.26 -4.11
CA ALA A 50 -2.09 24.98 -3.41
C ALA A 50 -2.43 24.29 -2.07
N ARG A 51 -2.62 22.97 -2.10
CA ARG A 51 -2.96 22.18 -0.91
C ARG A 51 -1.84 22.14 0.13
N ALA A 52 -0.60 22.02 -0.32
CA ALA A 52 0.59 22.10 0.54
C ALA A 52 0.89 23.54 1.04
N GLN A 53 0.09 24.54 0.62
CA GLN A 53 0.25 25.95 0.94
C GLN A 53 1.63 26.50 0.53
N THR A 54 2.06 26.17 -0.68
CA THR A 54 3.36 26.56 -1.24
C THR A 54 3.24 27.07 -2.68
N GLY A 55 4.31 27.69 -3.18
CA GLY A 55 4.37 28.15 -4.57
C GLY A 55 4.73 27.02 -5.53
N LYS A 56 4.19 27.04 -6.76
CA LYS A 56 4.48 26.06 -7.81
C LYS A 56 5.98 25.84 -8.04
N ALA A 57 6.76 26.93 -8.06
CA ALA A 57 8.20 26.88 -8.24
C ALA A 57 8.94 26.06 -7.16
N ALA A 58 8.39 25.97 -5.95
CA ALA A 58 8.98 25.16 -4.88
C ALA A 58 8.72 23.65 -5.06
N VAL A 59 7.63 23.28 -5.74
CA VAL A 59 7.32 21.89 -6.11
C VAL A 59 8.16 21.48 -7.32
N TYR A 60 8.08 22.23 -8.42
CA TYR A 60 8.81 21.93 -9.66
C TYR A 60 10.33 21.89 -9.54
N ARG A 61 10.91 22.64 -8.58
CA ARG A 61 12.35 22.58 -8.30
C ARG A 61 12.79 21.22 -7.74
N ARG A 62 11.90 20.50 -7.03
CA ARG A 62 12.19 19.21 -6.41
C ARG A 62 11.71 18.05 -7.27
N TRP A 63 10.52 18.18 -7.84
CA TRP A 63 9.90 17.18 -8.70
C TRP A 63 9.62 17.80 -10.06
N PRO A 64 10.46 17.52 -11.07
CA PRO A 64 10.28 18.05 -12.42
C PRO A 64 8.95 17.63 -13.07
N SER A 65 8.42 16.47 -12.68
CA SER A 65 7.19 15.90 -13.24
C SER A 65 6.20 15.41 -12.16
N LYS A 66 4.96 15.14 -12.60
CA LYS A 66 3.90 14.56 -11.76
C LYS A 66 4.30 13.17 -11.28
N GLU A 67 4.91 12.39 -12.17
CA GLU A 67 5.41 11.04 -11.95
C GLU A 67 6.45 11.02 -10.84
N ASP A 68 7.43 11.93 -10.88
CA ASP A 68 8.50 12.00 -9.87
C ASP A 68 7.93 12.30 -8.48
N LEU A 69 6.99 13.26 -8.41
CA LEU A 69 6.31 13.62 -7.17
C LEU A 69 5.52 12.44 -6.60
N VAL A 70 4.74 11.76 -7.44
CA VAL A 70 3.91 10.65 -7.01
C VAL A 70 4.76 9.45 -6.58
N ALA A 71 5.87 9.17 -7.27
CA ALA A 71 6.79 8.10 -6.89
C ALA A 71 7.36 8.33 -5.48
N ASP A 72 7.83 9.55 -5.18
CA ASP A 72 8.35 9.87 -3.84
C ASP A 72 7.25 9.91 -2.78
N ALA A 73 6.05 10.40 -3.14
CA ALA A 73 4.91 10.41 -2.24
C ALA A 73 4.50 8.99 -1.83
N LEU A 74 4.40 8.08 -2.80
CA LEU A 74 4.11 6.67 -2.54
C LEU A 74 5.23 6.00 -1.75
N ARG A 75 6.50 6.24 -2.09
CA ARG A 75 7.65 5.70 -1.34
C ARG A 75 7.68 6.15 0.11
N ALA A 76 7.30 7.41 0.37
CA ALA A 76 7.30 7.97 1.71
C ALA A 76 6.05 7.66 2.52
N GLY A 77 4.94 7.27 1.86
CA GLY A 77 3.64 7.05 2.48
C GLY A 77 3.22 5.60 2.61
N LEU A 78 3.66 4.70 1.72
CA LEU A 78 3.23 3.30 1.77
C LEU A 78 3.65 2.65 3.11
N PRO A 79 2.72 1.96 3.79
CA PRO A 79 3.03 1.25 5.02
C PRO A 79 4.12 0.21 4.80
N SER A 80 5.09 0.15 5.72
CA SER A 80 6.14 -0.86 5.70
C SER A 80 5.77 -2.01 6.63
N LEU A 81 5.27 -3.10 6.06
CA LEU A 81 5.11 -4.36 6.78
C LEU A 81 6.49 -5.03 6.85
N THR A 82 7.01 -5.21 8.07
CA THR A 82 8.41 -5.61 8.29
C THR A 82 8.58 -6.86 9.15
N VAL A 83 7.56 -7.24 9.92
CA VAL A 83 7.62 -8.38 10.83
C VAL A 83 6.45 -9.30 10.54
N ALA A 84 6.76 -10.57 10.30
CA ALA A 84 5.75 -11.58 10.06
C ALA A 84 5.01 -11.90 11.38
N PRO A 85 3.66 -11.95 11.39
CA PRO A 85 2.90 -12.36 12.57
C PRO A 85 3.32 -13.75 13.06
N ASP A 86 3.39 -13.95 14.37
CA ASP A 86 3.69 -15.24 14.99
C ASP A 86 2.75 -15.51 16.17
N LEU A 87 1.55 -15.95 15.83
CA LEU A 87 0.42 -16.26 16.71
C LEU A 87 0.34 -17.75 17.05
N GLY A 88 1.33 -18.54 16.62
CA GLY A 88 1.46 -19.95 16.98
C GLY A 88 0.79 -20.95 16.03
N SER A 89 0.22 -20.51 14.90
CA SER A 89 -0.16 -21.40 13.80
C SER A 89 -0.13 -20.66 12.46
N VAL A 90 0.15 -21.39 11.38
CA VAL A 90 0.24 -20.83 10.03
C VAL A 90 -1.08 -20.21 9.59
N ARG A 91 -2.21 -20.80 9.97
CA ARG A 91 -3.53 -20.25 9.65
C ARG A 91 -3.70 -18.85 10.24
N GLU A 92 -3.47 -18.71 11.54
CA GLU A 92 -3.62 -17.42 12.24
C GLU A 92 -2.60 -16.39 11.76
N ASP A 93 -1.36 -16.81 11.51
CA ASP A 93 -0.30 -15.94 10.99
C ASP A 93 -0.65 -15.37 9.61
N LEU A 94 -1.15 -16.22 8.70
CA LEU A 94 -1.57 -15.80 7.37
C LEU A 94 -2.80 -14.89 7.42
N LEU A 95 -3.77 -15.21 8.27
CA LEU A 95 -4.97 -14.39 8.43
C LEU A 95 -4.61 -13.00 8.94
N GLU A 96 -3.74 -12.91 9.95
CA GLU A 96 -3.25 -11.65 10.50
C GLU A 96 -2.44 -10.87 9.47
N LEU A 97 -1.56 -11.53 8.70
CA LEU A 97 -0.85 -10.88 7.59
C LEU A 97 -1.84 -10.29 6.57
N CYS A 98 -2.89 -11.03 6.20
CA CYS A 98 -3.88 -10.55 5.24
C CYS A 98 -4.69 -9.36 5.78
N ARG A 99 -4.98 -9.31 7.09
CA ARG A 99 -5.57 -8.13 7.73
C ARG A 99 -4.64 -6.93 7.60
N GLN A 100 -3.36 -7.08 7.93
CA GLN A 100 -2.38 -5.99 7.83
C GLN A 100 -2.22 -5.49 6.38
N VAL A 101 -2.20 -6.41 5.41
CA VAL A 101 -2.18 -6.07 3.98
C VAL A 101 -3.47 -5.36 3.55
N ARG A 102 -4.64 -5.79 4.04
CA ARG A 102 -5.91 -5.10 3.80
C ARG A 102 -5.87 -3.67 4.35
N GLU A 103 -5.49 -3.49 5.61
CA GLU A 103 -5.37 -2.16 6.22
C GLU A 103 -4.40 -1.26 5.43
N ALA A 104 -3.28 -1.81 4.97
CA ALA A 104 -2.35 -1.07 4.12
C ALA A 104 -2.96 -0.72 2.75
N MET A 105 -3.70 -1.65 2.13
CA MET A 105 -4.34 -1.49 0.82
C MET A 105 -5.45 -0.43 0.84
N TYR A 106 -6.20 -0.32 1.94
CA TYR A 106 -7.28 0.65 2.11
C TYR A 106 -6.86 1.89 2.93
N SER A 107 -5.57 2.03 3.24
CA SER A 107 -5.01 3.30 3.72
C SER A 107 -5.01 4.37 2.62
N GLN A 108 -4.88 5.65 2.98
CA GLN A 108 -4.75 6.74 2.00
C GLN A 108 -3.63 6.49 0.96
N PRO A 109 -2.40 6.11 1.35
CA PRO A 109 -1.35 5.69 0.40
C PRO A 109 -1.74 4.49 -0.46
N GLY A 110 -2.47 3.52 0.10
CA GLY A 110 -2.96 2.35 -0.64
C GLY A 110 -3.98 2.72 -1.71
N PHE A 111 -4.95 3.59 -1.39
CA PHE A 111 -5.87 4.17 -2.36
C PHE A 111 -5.13 4.95 -3.45
N ALA A 112 -4.16 5.78 -3.07
CA ALA A 112 -3.33 6.52 -4.02
C ALA A 112 -2.59 5.59 -5.00
N LEU A 113 -2.00 4.49 -4.51
CA LEU A 113 -1.36 3.49 -5.36
C LEU A 113 -2.35 2.81 -6.31
N ARG A 114 -3.56 2.50 -5.83
CA ARG A 114 -4.62 1.87 -6.65
C ARG A 114 -5.09 2.80 -7.77
N SER A 115 -5.22 4.11 -7.52
CA SER A 115 -5.54 5.08 -8.57
C SER A 115 -4.49 5.08 -9.68
N VAL A 116 -3.20 5.05 -9.32
CA VAL A 116 -2.10 4.91 -10.29
C VAL A 116 -2.24 3.61 -11.08
N LEU A 117 -2.47 2.47 -10.42
CA LEU A 117 -2.64 1.16 -11.07
C LEU A 117 -3.88 1.03 -11.98
N HIS A 118 -4.89 1.88 -11.78
CA HIS A 118 -6.14 1.85 -12.55
C HIS A 118 -6.09 2.80 -13.75
N GLU A 119 -5.45 3.95 -13.58
CA GLU A 119 -5.55 5.07 -14.53
C GLU A 119 -4.29 5.30 -15.36
N CYS A 120 -3.13 4.76 -14.97
CA CYS A 120 -1.90 4.87 -15.77
C CYS A 120 -1.96 4.00 -17.03
N ASP A 121 -1.41 4.55 -18.11
CA ASP A 121 -1.07 3.74 -19.29
C ASP A 121 0.17 2.86 -19.04
N VAL A 122 0.50 2.00 -20.01
CA VAL A 122 1.61 1.04 -19.89
C VAL A 122 2.96 1.74 -19.65
N ALA A 123 3.25 2.83 -20.37
CA ALA A 123 4.53 3.53 -20.26
C ALA A 123 4.68 4.27 -18.91
N GLN A 124 3.57 4.80 -18.39
CA GLN A 124 3.51 5.40 -17.06
C GLN A 124 3.64 4.34 -15.96
N ALA A 125 2.98 3.19 -16.12
CA ALA A 125 3.02 2.09 -15.15
C ALA A 125 4.43 1.50 -14.98
N GLU A 126 5.23 1.44 -16.06
CA GLU A 126 6.64 1.00 -16.00
C GLU A 126 7.47 1.80 -15.00
N ARG A 127 7.23 3.12 -14.88
CA ARG A 127 7.93 3.98 -13.91
C ARG A 127 7.62 3.62 -12.46
N PHE A 128 6.41 3.12 -12.20
CA PHE A 128 5.97 2.71 -10.87
C PHE A 128 6.24 1.25 -10.57
N GLN A 129 6.55 0.42 -11.59
CA GLN A 129 6.76 -1.01 -11.43
C GLN A 129 7.81 -1.33 -10.36
N GLY A 130 8.96 -0.68 -10.39
CA GLY A 130 10.02 -0.90 -9.40
C GLY A 130 9.58 -0.52 -7.98
N LEU A 131 8.76 0.53 -7.84
CA LEU A 131 8.20 0.94 -6.56
C LEU A 131 7.14 -0.03 -6.05
N ILE A 132 6.27 -0.52 -6.93
CA ILE A 132 5.23 -1.50 -6.58
C ILE A 132 5.89 -2.83 -6.16
N ILE A 133 6.82 -3.32 -6.98
CA ILE A 133 7.50 -4.59 -6.71
C ILE A 133 8.33 -4.48 -5.43
N GLY A 134 9.23 -3.49 -5.35
CA GLY A 134 10.15 -3.37 -4.23
C GLY A 134 9.51 -2.84 -2.94
N GLY A 135 8.47 -2.01 -3.04
CA GLY A 135 7.83 -1.36 -1.89
C GLY A 135 6.61 -2.10 -1.34
N VAL A 136 5.96 -2.97 -2.12
CA VAL A 136 4.71 -3.64 -1.71
C VAL A 136 4.78 -5.15 -1.90
N VAL A 137 5.11 -5.61 -3.11
CA VAL A 137 5.05 -7.03 -3.44
C VAL A 137 6.13 -7.83 -2.71
N GLU A 138 7.39 -7.44 -2.84
CA GLU A 138 8.50 -8.18 -2.24
C GLU A 138 8.47 -8.18 -0.70
N PRO A 139 8.17 -7.06 -0.01
CA PRO A 139 7.96 -7.09 1.44
C PRO A 139 6.87 -8.08 1.86
N THR A 140 5.71 -8.05 1.20
CA THR A 140 4.61 -8.98 1.52
C THR A 140 5.01 -10.44 1.30
N LYS A 141 5.71 -10.73 0.20
CA LYS A 141 6.25 -12.06 -0.10
C LYS A 141 7.28 -12.51 0.92
N HIS A 142 8.11 -11.60 1.42
CA HIS A 142 9.09 -11.90 2.45
C HIS A 142 8.40 -12.37 3.74
N LEU A 143 7.38 -11.63 4.20
CA LEU A 143 6.63 -12.01 5.39
C LEU A 143 5.90 -13.35 5.20
N LEU A 144 5.31 -13.56 4.03
CA LEU A 144 4.66 -14.83 3.70
C LEU A 144 5.65 -16.00 3.71
N ARG A 145 6.86 -15.78 3.18
CA ARG A 145 7.95 -16.75 3.20
C ARG A 145 8.36 -17.10 4.63
N ASP A 146 8.45 -16.12 5.52
CA ASP A 146 8.79 -16.36 6.93
C ASP A 146 7.72 -17.21 7.64
N ILE A 147 6.44 -16.89 7.42
CA ILE A 147 5.31 -17.67 7.96
C ILE A 147 5.36 -19.12 7.45
N VAL A 148 5.55 -19.30 6.15
CA VAL A 148 5.60 -20.63 5.52
C VAL A 148 6.79 -21.45 6.05
N HIS A 149 7.97 -20.85 6.18
CA HIS A 149 9.14 -21.56 6.73
C HIS A 149 8.95 -21.94 8.20
N ARG A 150 8.42 -21.05 9.05
CA ARG A 150 8.05 -21.43 10.43
C ARG A 150 7.00 -22.54 10.46
N GLY A 151 6.05 -22.52 9.53
CA GLY A 151 5.08 -23.58 9.35
C GLY A 151 5.70 -24.94 9.00
N ILE A 152 6.77 -24.95 8.21
CA ILE A 152 7.54 -26.16 7.89
C ILE A 152 8.27 -26.66 9.13
N GLU A 153 8.91 -25.77 9.89
CA GLU A 153 9.59 -26.10 11.15
C GLU A 153 8.62 -26.69 12.20
N ARG A 154 7.36 -26.24 12.20
CA ARG A 154 6.26 -26.75 13.04
C ARG A 154 5.55 -27.99 12.49
N GLU A 155 5.96 -28.48 11.33
CA GLU A 155 5.31 -29.58 10.60
C GLU A 155 3.84 -29.31 10.19
N GLU A 156 3.41 -28.05 10.20
CA GLU A 156 2.09 -27.62 9.74
C GLU A 156 1.99 -27.48 8.21
N VAL A 157 3.15 -27.29 7.55
CA VAL A 157 3.27 -27.02 6.11
C VAL A 157 4.18 -28.05 5.46
N ARG A 158 3.81 -28.51 4.27
CA ARG A 158 4.66 -29.44 3.50
C ARG A 158 5.90 -28.71 2.93
N PRO A 159 7.10 -29.29 2.96
CA PRO A 159 8.32 -28.62 2.51
C PRO A 159 8.29 -28.10 1.05
N ASP A 160 7.60 -28.81 0.16
CA ASP A 160 7.45 -28.45 -1.26
C ASP A 160 6.48 -27.28 -1.52
N ALA A 161 5.76 -26.83 -0.49
CA ALA A 161 4.89 -25.65 -0.58
C ALA A 161 5.68 -24.33 -0.59
N ALA A 162 6.97 -24.32 -0.22
CA ALA A 162 7.82 -23.13 -0.27
C ALA A 162 8.29 -22.82 -1.71
N ASN A 163 7.35 -22.49 -2.61
CA ASN A 163 7.62 -22.16 -4.00
C ASN A 163 7.00 -20.82 -4.42
N SER A 164 7.44 -20.29 -5.56
CA SER A 164 7.04 -18.96 -6.04
C SER A 164 5.54 -18.79 -6.19
N TYR A 165 4.83 -19.81 -6.70
CA TYR A 165 3.39 -19.73 -6.93
C TYR A 165 2.59 -19.62 -5.62
N VAL A 166 3.03 -20.33 -4.57
CA VAL A 166 2.42 -20.19 -3.23
C VAL A 166 2.64 -18.77 -2.70
N PHE A 167 3.84 -18.22 -2.88
CA PHE A 167 4.13 -16.84 -2.47
C PHE A 167 3.41 -15.78 -3.30
N ASP A 168 2.96 -16.12 -4.52
CA ASP A 168 2.14 -15.26 -5.36
C ASP A 168 0.65 -15.33 -5.02
N ALA A 169 0.17 -16.42 -4.43
CA ALA A 169 -1.27 -16.70 -4.31
C ALA A 169 -2.05 -15.61 -3.56
N ILE A 170 -1.61 -15.24 -2.36
CA ILE A 170 -2.27 -14.19 -1.55
C ILE A 170 -2.24 -12.83 -2.25
N PRO A 171 -1.07 -12.24 -2.60
CA PRO A 171 -1.05 -10.92 -3.22
C PRO A 171 -1.78 -10.88 -4.56
N ALA A 172 -1.69 -11.95 -5.36
CA ALA A 172 -2.43 -12.04 -6.63
C ALA A 172 -3.94 -12.08 -6.41
N MET A 173 -4.43 -12.91 -5.47
CA MET A 173 -5.85 -13.02 -5.19
C MET A 173 -6.40 -11.72 -4.60
N MET A 174 -5.69 -11.13 -3.64
CA MET A 174 -6.04 -9.83 -3.05
C MET A 174 -6.18 -8.75 -4.11
N MET A 175 -5.18 -8.62 -4.98
CA MET A 175 -5.21 -7.65 -6.07
C MET A 175 -6.34 -7.93 -7.07
N TYR A 176 -6.53 -9.20 -7.47
CA TYR A 176 -7.59 -9.59 -8.42
C TYR A 176 -8.97 -9.23 -7.89
N ARG A 177 -9.33 -9.65 -6.67
CA ARG A 177 -10.67 -9.40 -6.13
C ARG A 177 -10.91 -7.91 -5.85
N SER A 178 -9.92 -7.18 -5.38
CA SER A 178 -10.05 -5.73 -5.16
C SER A 178 -10.15 -4.94 -6.46
N LYS A 179 -9.39 -5.32 -7.50
CA LYS A 179 -9.35 -4.59 -8.78
C LYS A 179 -10.48 -4.97 -9.73
N VAL A 180 -10.79 -6.26 -9.82
CA VAL A 180 -11.72 -6.80 -10.83
C VAL A 180 -13.11 -7.07 -10.23
N CYS A 181 -13.16 -7.60 -9.01
CA CYS A 181 -14.43 -7.98 -8.37
C CYS A 181 -14.99 -6.90 -7.43
N ALA A 182 -14.30 -5.76 -7.28
CA ALA A 182 -14.63 -4.70 -6.33
C ALA A 182 -14.84 -5.19 -4.88
N SER A 183 -14.13 -6.24 -4.48
CA SER A 183 -14.15 -6.73 -3.09
C SER A 183 -13.42 -5.77 -2.16
N GLU A 184 -13.92 -5.65 -0.93
CA GLU A 184 -13.30 -4.90 0.16
C GLU A 184 -12.52 -5.78 1.14
N TRP A 185 -12.44 -7.10 0.87
CA TRP A 185 -11.80 -8.08 1.76
C TRP A 185 -12.36 -8.04 3.18
N GLY A 186 -13.68 -8.22 3.30
CA GLY A 186 -14.32 -8.38 4.60
C GLY A 186 -13.73 -9.57 5.37
N GLU A 187 -13.93 -9.61 6.69
CA GLU A 187 -13.30 -10.63 7.53
C GLU A 187 -13.60 -12.05 7.06
N ARG A 188 -14.84 -12.31 6.63
CA ARG A 188 -15.25 -13.59 6.06
C ARG A 188 -14.52 -13.92 4.75
N ASP A 189 -14.27 -12.95 3.87
CA ASP A 189 -13.53 -13.19 2.62
C ASP A 189 -12.09 -13.64 2.93
N LEU A 190 -11.46 -13.03 3.94
CA LEU A 190 -10.12 -13.40 4.38
C LEU A 190 -10.10 -14.81 4.98
N GLU A 191 -11.02 -15.11 5.89
CA GLU A 191 -11.17 -16.45 6.47
C GLU A 191 -11.38 -17.51 5.38
N GLU A 192 -12.28 -17.27 4.44
CA GLU A 192 -12.55 -18.20 3.33
C GLU A 192 -11.34 -18.40 2.42
N MET A 193 -10.61 -17.33 2.07
CA MET A 193 -9.37 -17.42 1.29
C MET A 193 -8.32 -18.26 2.04
N ILE A 194 -8.16 -18.05 3.34
CA ILE A 194 -7.19 -18.80 4.13
C ILE A 194 -7.61 -20.27 4.26
N ASP A 195 -8.87 -20.53 4.61
CA ASP A 195 -9.34 -21.88 4.95
C ASP A 195 -9.59 -22.76 3.74
N GLN A 196 -10.09 -22.19 2.64
CA GLN A 196 -10.50 -22.96 1.46
C GLN A 196 -9.41 -23.01 0.38
N LEU A 197 -8.47 -22.07 0.39
CA LEU A 197 -7.37 -22.03 -0.58
C LEU A 197 -6.02 -22.24 0.09
N MET A 198 -5.60 -21.33 0.98
CA MET A 198 -4.20 -21.32 1.43
C MET A 198 -3.85 -22.50 2.32
N VAL A 199 -4.63 -22.80 3.36
CA VAL A 199 -4.36 -23.92 4.27
C VAL A 199 -4.36 -25.27 3.53
N PRO A 200 -5.36 -25.59 2.66
CA PRO A 200 -5.31 -26.79 1.84
C PRO A 200 -4.11 -26.81 0.89
N LEU A 201 -3.75 -25.66 0.31
CA LEU A 201 -2.58 -25.53 -0.56
C LEU A 201 -1.25 -25.71 0.17
N LEU A 202 -1.19 -25.53 1.49
CA LEU A 202 0.03 -25.65 2.30
C LEU A 202 0.16 -27.00 3.00
N ARG A 203 -0.96 -27.68 3.28
CA ARG A 203 -0.95 -28.99 3.92
C ARG A 203 -0.71 -30.10 2.90
N ARG A 204 -0.31 -31.28 3.38
CA ARG A 204 -0.38 -32.47 2.53
C ARG A 204 -1.85 -32.77 2.31
N THR A 205 -2.33 -32.69 1.06
CA THR A 205 -3.55 -33.41 0.68
C THR A 205 -3.25 -34.87 1.00
N GLY A 206 -3.89 -35.40 2.04
CA GLY A 206 -3.66 -36.79 2.44
C GLY A 206 -3.75 -37.68 1.22
N ASP A 207 -2.85 -38.66 1.13
CA ASP A 207 -2.96 -39.79 0.21
C ASP A 207 -4.44 -40.16 0.09
N GLY A 208 -5.06 -39.81 -1.05
CA GLY A 208 -6.30 -40.45 -1.43
C GLY A 208 -6.03 -41.95 -1.36
N PRO A 209 -6.97 -42.77 -0.86
CA PRO A 209 -6.69 -44.17 -0.57
C PRO A 209 -6.05 -44.79 -1.82
N ARG A 210 -4.77 -45.17 -1.71
CA ARG A 210 -4.14 -46.03 -2.72
C ARG A 210 -5.09 -47.20 -2.84
N ALA A 211 -5.76 -47.31 -3.98
CA ALA A 211 -6.63 -48.43 -4.28
C ALA A 211 -5.85 -49.70 -3.93
N ALA A 212 -6.22 -50.30 -2.81
CA ALA A 212 -5.65 -51.56 -2.38
C ALA A 212 -6.06 -52.54 -3.47
N GLY A 213 -5.08 -53.08 -4.17
CA GLY A 213 -5.32 -54.14 -5.13
C GLY A 213 -5.98 -55.33 -4.43
N ALA A 214 -7.07 -55.79 -5.03
CA ALA A 214 -7.48 -57.19 -5.15
C ALA A 214 -8.54 -57.27 -6.26
#